data_AF-A0A0Q3HVV8-F1
#
_entry.id   AF-A0A0Q3HVV8-F1
#
_cell.length_a   1.000
_cell.length_b   1.000
_cell.length_c   1.000
_cell.angle_alpha   90.00
_cell.angle_beta   90.00
_cell.angle_gamma   90.00
#
_symmetry.space_group_name_H-M   'P 1'
#
loop_
_entity.id
_entity.type
_entity.pdbx_description
1 polymer ?
#
loop_
_entity_poly.entity_id
_entity_poly.type
_entity_poly.pdbx_seq_one_letter_code
_entity_poly.pdbx_strand_id
1 'polypeptide(L)'
;MGVDRNTYASWESESTDVKSQYIPQLADIFKVRIQDLFDDERKLEISNNTFDNKDNSIGLIIFNISDQEGIAKFNSKLEDLINSLKK
;
A
#
# COMPACT_ATOMS: atom_id res chain seq x y z
N MET A 1 16.32 -0.49 4.03
CA MET A 1 15.41 -1.25 3.15
C MET A 1 15.76 -2.74 3.06
N GLY A 2 17.04 -3.17 3.07
CA GLY A 2 17.37 -4.61 3.09
C GLY A 2 16.95 -5.38 1.83
N VAL A 3 16.70 -4.65 0.74
CA VAL A 3 16.32 -5.18 -0.57
C VAL A 3 17.58 -5.58 -1.33
N ASP A 4 17.52 -6.70 -2.06
CA ASP A 4 18.64 -7.22 -2.84
C ASP A 4 19.01 -6.28 -4.00
N ARG A 5 20.30 -6.25 -4.36
CA ARG A 5 20.80 -5.39 -5.45
C ARG A 5 20.11 -5.70 -6.78
N ASN A 6 19.79 -6.97 -7.06
CA ASN A 6 19.09 -7.32 -8.29
C ASN A 6 17.66 -6.79 -8.29
N THR A 7 16.99 -6.76 -7.13
CA THR A 7 15.65 -6.18 -7.01
C THR A 7 15.67 -4.67 -7.28
N TYR A 8 16.68 -3.94 -6.79
CA TYR A 8 16.85 -2.53 -7.15
C TYR A 8 17.10 -2.34 -8.64
N ALA A 9 17.99 -3.15 -9.23
CA ALA A 9 18.27 -3.10 -10.67
C ALA A 9 17.00 -3.39 -11.48
N SER A 10 16.14 -4.29 -11.00
CA SER A 10 14.86 -4.60 -11.64
C SER A 10 13.87 -3.44 -11.57
N TRP A 11 13.82 -2.68 -10.48
CA TRP A 11 12.99 -1.49 -10.37
C TRP A 11 13.53 -0.33 -11.22
N GLU A 12 14.84 -0.10 -11.22
CA GLU A 12 15.50 0.95 -12.01
C GLU A 12 15.36 0.71 -13.52
N SER A 13 15.30 -0.55 -13.94
CA SER A 13 15.07 -0.94 -15.34
C SER A 13 13.59 -1.06 -15.71
N GLU A 14 12.66 -0.73 -14.80
CA GLU A 14 11.20 -0.90 -14.98
C GLU A 14 10.78 -2.34 -15.33
N SER A 15 11.66 -3.32 -15.11
CA SER A 15 11.40 -4.73 -15.46
C SER A 15 10.37 -5.38 -14.52
N THR A 16 10.20 -4.84 -13.32
CA THR A 16 9.20 -5.28 -12.34
C THR A 16 8.71 -4.09 -11.52
N ASP A 17 7.44 -4.15 -11.10
CA ASP A 17 6.85 -3.12 -10.25
C ASP A 17 7.42 -3.15 -8.82
N VAL A 18 7.44 -1.97 -8.19
CA VAL A 18 7.81 -1.83 -6.78
C VAL A 18 6.71 -2.42 -5.90
N LYS A 19 7.07 -3.35 -5.01
CA LYS A 19 6.11 -3.91 -4.05
C LYS A 19 5.57 -2.82 -3.14
N SER A 20 4.25 -2.81 -2.90
CA SER A 20 3.56 -1.76 -2.14
C SER A 20 4.11 -1.55 -0.72
N GLN A 21 4.67 -2.59 -0.08
CA GLN A 21 5.32 -2.49 1.23
C GLN A 21 6.53 -1.54 1.27
N TYR A 22 7.16 -1.28 0.11
CA TYR A 22 8.31 -0.38 0.01
C TYR A 22 7.94 1.04 -0.44
N ILE A 23 6.74 1.26 -0.98
CA ILE A 23 6.32 2.57 -1.48
C ILE A 23 6.40 3.66 -0.39
N PRO A 24 5.95 3.44 0.88
CA PRO A 24 6.06 4.48 1.91
C PRO A 24 7.51 4.82 2.26
N GLN A 25 8.39 3.82 2.32
CA GLN A 25 9.82 4.04 2.61
C GLN A 25 10.52 4.76 1.47
N LEU A 26 10.15 4.45 0.22
CA LEU A 26 10.68 5.14 -0.95
C LEU A 26 10.20 6.59 -1.00
N ALA A 27 8.93 6.86 -0.70
CA ALA A 27 8.39 8.22 -0.62
C ALA A 27 9.17 9.08 0.40
N ASP A 28 9.48 8.51 1.56
CA ASP A 28 10.28 9.17 2.60
C ASP A 28 11.73 9.43 2.14
N ILE A 29 12.39 8.44 1.53
CA ILE A 29 13.77 8.57 1.00
C ILE A 29 13.85 9.67 -0.06
N PHE A 30 12.89 9.70 -0.97
CA PHE A 30 12.85 10.68 -2.05
C PHE A 30 12.22 12.02 -1.63
N LYS A 31 11.77 12.14 -0.37
CA LYS A 31 11.10 13.32 0.19
C LYS A 31 9.91 13.79 -0.67
N VAL A 32 9.19 12.85 -1.24
CA VAL A 32 7.95 13.09 -1.99
C VAL A 32 6.76 12.73 -1.11
N ARG A 33 5.63 13.43 -1.28
CA ARG A 33 4.43 13.05 -0.53
C ARG A 33 3.92 11.75 -1.12
N ILE A 34 3.51 10.82 -0.26
CA ILE A 34 2.93 9.55 -0.70
C ILE A 34 1.75 9.75 -1.67
N GLN A 35 0.98 10.82 -1.47
CA GLN A 35 -0.15 11.21 -2.31
C GLN A 35 0.28 11.53 -3.74
N ASP A 36 1.44 12.15 -3.91
CA ASP A 36 1.97 12.55 -5.22
C ASP A 36 2.31 11.33 -6.10
N LEU A 37 2.53 10.16 -5.49
CA LEU A 37 2.79 8.90 -6.21
C LEU A 37 1.51 8.25 -6.77
N PHE A 38 0.33 8.71 -6.35
CA PHE A 38 -0.97 8.14 -6.71
C PHE A 38 -1.95 9.19 -7.24
N ASP A 39 -1.47 10.38 -7.59
CA ASP A 39 -2.30 11.53 -8.00
C ASP A 39 -2.78 11.44 -9.46
N ASP A 40 -2.27 10.48 -10.24
CA ASP A 40 -2.85 10.11 -11.53
C ASP A 40 -4.21 9.43 -11.30
N GLU A 41 -5.27 9.84 -12.02
CA GLU A 41 -6.72 9.57 -11.89
C GLU A 41 -7.18 8.10 -11.66
N ARG A 42 -6.61 7.37 -10.70
CA ARG A 42 -6.99 5.99 -10.37
C ARG A 42 -7.92 6.03 -9.17
N LYS A 43 -9.21 6.16 -9.47
CA LYS A 43 -10.32 6.32 -8.50
C LYS A 43 -10.38 5.26 -7.40
N LEU A 44 -9.76 4.09 -7.57
CA LEU A 44 -9.61 3.07 -6.52
C LEU A 44 -8.65 1.99 -7.02
N GLU A 45 -7.46 1.84 -6.41
CA GLU A 45 -6.60 0.68 -6.63
C GLU A 45 -6.43 -0.10 -5.34
N ILE A 46 -7.04 -1.28 -5.28
CA ILE A 46 -6.82 -2.24 -4.21
C ILE A 46 -5.73 -3.19 -4.69
N SER A 47 -4.47 -2.91 -4.31
CA SER A 47 -3.37 -3.85 -4.51
C SER A 47 -3.38 -4.88 -3.38
N ASN A 48 -3.89 -6.08 -3.67
CA ASN A 48 -3.88 -7.20 -2.74
C ASN A 48 -2.52 -7.93 -2.80
N ASN A 49 -1.57 -7.52 -1.97
CA ASN A 49 -0.24 -8.17 -1.89
C ASN A 49 -0.23 -9.34 -0.89
N THR A 50 -1.18 -10.26 -1.04
CA THR A 50 -1.25 -11.52 -0.27
C THR A 50 -1.48 -12.60 -1.33
N PHE A 51 -0.57 -13.53 -1.60
CA PHE A 51 -0.20 -14.65 -0.74
C PHE A 51 1.13 -15.24 -1.22
N ASP A 52 2.19 -15.11 -0.42
CA ASP A 52 3.23 -16.15 -0.37
C ASP A 52 3.32 -16.58 1.09
N ASN A 53 2.83 -17.79 1.37
CA ASN A 53 2.64 -18.34 2.70
C ASN A 53 3.99 -18.62 3.38
N LYS A 54 4.49 -17.66 4.14
CA LYS A 54 5.47 -17.90 5.21
C LYS A 54 4.98 -17.24 6.49
N ASP A 55 4.11 -17.94 7.21
CA ASP A 55 3.70 -17.89 8.64
C ASP A 55 3.76 -16.59 9.47
N ASN A 56 4.07 -15.43 8.89
CA ASN A 56 4.28 -14.16 9.59
C ASN A 56 4.22 -12.94 8.65
N SER A 57 3.59 -13.07 7.48
CA SER A 57 3.45 -11.98 6.51
C SER A 57 2.44 -10.95 7.01
N ILE A 58 2.93 -9.77 7.40
CA ILE A 58 2.11 -8.59 7.64
C ILE A 58 1.56 -8.13 6.28
N GLY A 59 0.31 -8.48 5.97
CA GLY A 59 -0.39 -7.98 4.79
C GLY A 59 -0.65 -6.49 4.92
N LEU A 60 -0.04 -5.68 4.05
CA LEU A 60 -0.29 -4.24 4.00
C LEU A 60 -1.34 -3.93 2.93
N ILE A 61 -2.47 -3.38 3.35
CA ILE A 61 -3.51 -2.87 2.46
C ILE A 61 -3.48 -1.34 2.55
N ILE A 62 -3.29 -0.67 1.42
CA ILE A 62 -3.28 0.80 1.32
C ILE A 62 -4.62 1.24 0.71
N PHE A 63 -5.32 2.14 1.38
CA PHE A 63 -6.55 2.75 0.87
C PHE A 63 -6.29 4.22 0.53
N ASN A 64 -6.44 4.60 -0.74
CA ASN A 64 -6.42 5.99 -1.16
C ASN A 64 -7.86 6.49 -1.29
N ILE A 65 -8.31 7.36 -0.37
CA ILE A 65 -9.67 7.90 -0.34
C ILE A 65 -9.56 9.42 -0.31
N SER A 66 -9.99 10.07 -1.39
CA SER A 66 -9.96 11.53 -1.54
C SER A 66 -11.28 12.21 -1.16
N ASP A 67 -12.38 11.47 -1.04
CA ASP A 67 -13.70 11.99 -0.69
C ASP A 67 -13.98 11.93 0.82
N GLN A 68 -14.35 13.07 1.42
CA GLN A 68 -14.66 13.15 2.85
C GLN A 68 -15.90 12.34 3.24
N GLU A 69 -16.91 12.23 2.37
CA GLU A 69 -18.09 11.41 2.65
C GLU A 69 -17.74 9.91 2.61
N GLY A 70 -16.88 9.51 1.67
CA GLY A 70 -16.24 8.21 1.58
C GLY A 70 -15.45 7.85 2.84
N ILE A 71 -14.66 8.77 3.39
CA ILE A 71 -13.87 8.56 4.62
C ILE A 71 -14.80 8.25 5.80
N ALA A 72 -15.88 9.02 5.98
CA ALA A 72 -16.80 8.82 7.10
C ALA A 72 -17.49 7.45 7.06
N LYS A 73 -17.96 7.02 5.88
CA LYS A 73 -18.57 5.69 5.68
C LYS A 73 -17.57 4.55 5.76
N PHE A 74 -16.32 4.80 5.37
CA PHE A 74 -15.25 3.83 5.46
C PHE A 74 -14.84 3.60 6.92
N ASN A 75 -14.69 4.66 7.71
CA ASN A 75 -14.32 4.58 9.12
C ASN A 75 -15.34 3.77 9.92
N SER A 76 -16.64 4.01 9.74
CA SER A 76 -17.67 3.26 10.45
C SER A 76 -17.65 1.76 10.09
N LYS A 77 -17.49 1.43 8.80
CA LYS A 77 -17.37 0.03 8.35
C LYS A 77 -16.07 -0.63 8.81
N LEU A 78 -14.97 0.12 8.93
CA LEU A 78 -13.71 -0.38 9.45
C LEU A 78 -13.81 -0.72 10.93
N GLU A 79 -14.46 0.14 11.72
CA GLU A 79 -14.71 -0.13 13.15
C GLU A 79 -15.53 -1.41 13.33
N ASP A 80 -16.58 -1.60 12.53
CA ASP A 80 -17.38 -2.83 12.53
C ASP A 80 -16.55 -4.07 12.19
N LEU A 81 -15.70 -3.99 11.16
CA LEU A 81 -14.78 -5.08 10.77
C LEU A 81 -13.80 -5.40 11.89
N ILE A 82 -13.15 -4.39 12.48
CA ILE A 82 -12.21 -4.56 13.59
C ILE A 82 -12.91 -5.22 14.79
N ASN A 83 -14.12 -4.79 15.13
CA ASN A 83 -14.89 -5.37 16.22
C ASN A 83 -15.32 -6.81 15.93
N SER A 84 -15.58 -7.16 14.67
CA SER A 84 -15.89 -8.53 14.26
C SER A 84 -14.68 -9.46 14.34
N LEU A 85 -13.46 -8.94 14.10
CA LEU A 85 -12.20 -9.69 14.16
C LEU A 85 -11.65 -9.85 15.58
N LYS A 86 -12.04 -8.98 16.52
CA LYS A 86 -11.71 -9.10 17.95
C LYS A 86 -12.52 -10.17 18.69
N LYS A 87 -13.53 -10.75 18.03
CA LYS A 87 -14.41 -11.80 18.55
C LYS A 87 -13.81 -13.18 18.28
#